data_AF-A0A520A5J1-F1
#
_entry.id   AF-A0A520A5J1-F1
#
_cell.length_a   1.000
_cell.length_b   1.000
_cell.length_c   1.000
_cell.angle_alpha   90.00
_cell.angle_beta   90.00
_cell.angle_gamma   90.00
#
_symmetry.space_group_name_H-M   'P 1'
#
loop_
_entity.id
_entity.type
_entity.pdbx_description
1 polymer ?
#
loop_
_entity_poly.entity_id
_entity_poly.type
_entity_poly.pdbx_seq_one_letter_code
_entity_poly.pdbx_strand_id
1 'polypeptide(L)'
;MEPARLATGGQAEQRHLDHIAGLLAGDGQDFPAYLKVVKSLAAAGLSGPMLYQTSFNAFSAVNGATVPGLLASAGQFEAALAADRDKVLARHREKLGEAVGTGAPGALVQLAEQERKLAADLATLSQQLQAKQQQLAETQQQLAEERQKTQVALASYELAQSTALAELQSHHKAAESFLLNSSK
;
A
#
# COMPACT_ATOMS: atom_id res chain seq x y z
N MET A 1 34.70 -4.63 -12.71
CA MET A 1 34.00 -5.79 -13.28
C MET A 1 33.65 -6.70 -12.11
N GLU A 2 32.39 -6.66 -11.68
CA GLU A 2 31.93 -7.27 -10.43
C GLU A 2 31.07 -8.51 -10.77
N PRO A 3 31.49 -9.75 -10.46
CA PRO A 3 30.67 -10.93 -10.68
C PRO A 3 29.93 -11.31 -9.39
N ALA A 4 28.75 -10.73 -9.17
CA ALA A 4 27.95 -11.03 -7.98
C ALA A 4 26.45 -11.11 -8.26
N ARG A 5 26.01 -11.96 -9.20
CA ARG A 5 24.55 -12.22 -9.39
C ARG A 5 24.12 -13.65 -9.72
N LEU A 6 24.98 -14.67 -9.55
CA LEU A 6 24.60 -16.08 -9.80
C LEU A 6 24.59 -16.97 -8.55
N ALA A 7 24.93 -16.45 -7.37
CA ALA A 7 25.11 -17.26 -6.15
C ALA A 7 23.81 -17.58 -5.36
N THR A 8 22.64 -17.06 -5.77
CA THR A 8 21.42 -17.12 -4.94
C THR A 8 20.53 -18.34 -5.18
N GLY A 9 20.65 -19.01 -6.33
CA GLY A 9 19.83 -20.20 -6.65
C GLY A 9 20.22 -21.44 -5.85
N GLY A 10 21.50 -21.81 -5.86
CA GLY A 10 21.99 -23.02 -5.20
C GLY A 10 21.88 -22.99 -3.67
N GLN A 11 21.97 -21.82 -3.04
CA GLN A 11 21.83 -21.70 -1.58
C GLN A 11 20.38 -21.87 -1.11
N ALA A 12 19.40 -21.41 -1.89
CA ALA A 12 17.99 -21.59 -1.55
C ALA A 12 17.58 -23.05 -1.70
N GLU A 13 17.99 -23.68 -2.81
CA GLU A 13 17.78 -25.11 -3.06
C GLU A 13 18.38 -25.97 -1.94
N GLN A 14 19.63 -25.70 -1.54
CA GLN A 14 20.26 -26.43 -0.44
C GLN A 14 19.48 -26.31 0.87
N ARG A 15 19.00 -25.11 1.23
CA ARG A 15 18.18 -24.92 2.43
C ARG A 15 16.85 -25.69 2.38
N HIS A 16 16.24 -25.80 1.20
CA HIS A 16 15.03 -26.61 1.02
C HIS A 16 15.32 -28.10 1.19
N LEU A 17 16.42 -28.58 0.62
CA LEU A 17 16.86 -29.96 0.80
C LEU A 17 17.16 -30.27 2.28
N ASP A 18 17.85 -29.37 2.98
CA ASP A 18 18.16 -29.52 4.41
C ASP A 18 16.88 -29.51 5.27
N HIS A 19 15.91 -28.65 4.96
CA HIS A 19 14.61 -28.60 5.65
C HIS A 19 13.81 -29.89 5.45
N ILE A 20 13.71 -30.38 4.20
CA ILE A 20 13.04 -31.64 3.87
C ILE A 20 13.76 -32.82 4.56
N ALA A 21 15.09 -32.81 4.57
CA ALA A 21 15.86 -33.82 5.29
C ALA A 21 15.58 -33.79 6.79
N GLY A 22 15.38 -32.60 7.38
CA GLY A 22 14.94 -32.44 8.77
C GLY A 22 13.53 -32.96 9.03
N LEU A 23 12.59 -32.74 8.11
CA LEU A 23 11.22 -33.29 8.20
C LEU A 23 11.19 -34.81 8.12
N LEU A 24 12.16 -35.42 7.43
CA LEU A 24 12.31 -36.87 7.26
C LEU A 24 13.31 -37.49 8.24
N ALA A 25 13.86 -36.71 9.17
CA ALA A 25 14.73 -37.19 10.24
C ALA A 25 13.87 -37.73 11.39
N GLY A 26 13.17 -38.84 11.18
CA GLY A 26 12.39 -39.43 12.26
C GLY A 26 13.22 -40.24 13.25
N ASP A 27 12.61 -41.21 13.94
CA ASP A 27 13.12 -41.81 15.18
C ASP A 27 14.07 -43.01 14.98
N GLY A 28 14.30 -43.43 13.74
CA GLY A 28 15.18 -44.55 13.42
C GLY A 28 14.50 -45.92 13.35
N GLN A 29 13.23 -46.03 13.76
CA GLN A 29 12.40 -47.23 13.62
C GLN A 29 11.33 -47.10 12.52
N ASP A 30 11.41 -46.03 11.76
CA ASP A 30 10.40 -45.56 10.83
C ASP A 30 10.73 -45.78 9.36
N PHE A 31 9.83 -45.30 8.49
CA PHE A 31 9.94 -45.44 7.05
C PHE A 31 11.21 -44.78 6.45
N PRO A 32 11.63 -43.55 6.83
CA PRO A 32 12.91 -42.99 6.39
C PRO A 32 14.11 -43.85 6.76
N ALA A 33 14.15 -44.46 7.95
CA ALA A 33 15.22 -45.36 8.36
C ALA A 33 15.22 -46.67 7.54
N TYR A 34 14.04 -47.24 7.28
CA TYR A 34 13.88 -48.38 6.37
C TYR A 34 14.38 -48.06 4.95
N LEU A 35 14.08 -46.88 4.43
CA LEU A 35 14.56 -46.45 3.10
C LEU A 35 16.09 -46.37 3.01
N LYS A 36 16.80 -46.11 4.12
CA LYS A 36 18.27 -46.16 4.13
C LYS A 36 18.77 -47.59 3.89
N VAL A 37 18.12 -48.59 4.51
CA VAL A 37 18.44 -50.02 4.29
C VAL A 37 18.14 -50.42 2.84
N VAL A 38 16.98 -50.01 2.31
CA VAL A 38 16.60 -50.24 0.90
C VAL A 38 17.65 -49.64 -0.04
N LYS A 39 18.05 -48.38 0.17
CA LYS A 39 19.08 -47.73 -0.67
C LYS A 39 20.43 -48.45 -0.59
N SER A 40 20.82 -48.88 0.61
CA SER A 40 22.07 -49.62 0.81
C SER A 40 22.08 -50.96 0.07
N LEU A 41 21.00 -51.73 0.15
CA LEU A 41 20.90 -53.04 -0.52
C LEU A 41 20.71 -52.89 -2.04
N ALA A 42 20.04 -51.84 -2.49
CA ALA A 42 19.97 -51.49 -3.90
C ALA A 42 21.36 -51.18 -4.48
N ALA A 43 22.17 -50.41 -3.76
CA ALA A 43 23.56 -50.14 -4.13
C ALA A 43 24.43 -51.40 -4.14
N ALA A 44 24.08 -52.41 -3.33
CA ALA A 44 24.70 -53.74 -3.34
C ALA A 44 24.20 -54.66 -4.47
N GLY A 45 23.35 -54.17 -5.37
CA GLY A 45 22.88 -54.89 -6.55
C GLY A 45 21.55 -55.64 -6.39
N LEU A 46 20.89 -55.57 -5.23
CA LEU A 46 19.54 -56.13 -5.09
C LEU A 46 18.52 -55.24 -5.81
N SER A 47 17.53 -55.86 -6.45
CA SER A 47 16.46 -55.15 -7.13
C SER A 47 15.14 -55.92 -7.08
N GLY A 48 14.06 -55.28 -7.54
CA GLY A 48 12.74 -55.90 -7.61
C GLY A 48 12.15 -56.27 -6.23
N PRO A 49 11.21 -57.22 -6.17
CA PRO A 49 10.54 -57.60 -4.92
C PRO A 49 11.50 -58.10 -3.83
N MET A 50 12.58 -58.77 -4.22
CA MET A 50 13.60 -59.29 -3.29
C MET A 50 14.32 -58.17 -2.54
N LEU A 51 14.53 -57.00 -3.16
CA LEU A 51 15.12 -55.85 -2.50
C LEU A 51 14.29 -55.43 -1.28
N TYR A 52 12.99 -55.20 -1.47
CA TYR A 52 12.11 -54.72 -0.40
C TYR A 52 11.90 -55.78 0.68
N GLN A 53 11.73 -57.05 0.29
CA GLN A 53 11.58 -58.14 1.26
C GLN A 53 12.84 -58.31 2.11
N THR A 54 14.02 -58.32 1.49
CA THR A 54 15.31 -58.47 2.19
C THR A 54 15.59 -57.26 3.09
N SER A 55 15.30 -56.05 2.59
CA SER A 55 15.44 -54.81 3.36
C SER A 55 14.53 -54.82 4.58
N PHE A 56 13.29 -55.26 4.43
CA PHE A 56 12.33 -55.30 5.53
C PHE A 56 12.74 -56.33 6.58
N ASN A 57 13.18 -57.52 6.15
CA ASN A 57 13.66 -58.56 7.06
C ASN A 57 14.90 -58.08 7.86
N ALA A 58 15.86 -57.43 7.19
CA ALA A 58 17.04 -56.87 7.84
C ALA A 58 16.68 -55.74 8.81
N PHE A 59 15.78 -54.84 8.40
CA PHE A 59 15.35 -53.71 9.22
C PHE A 59 14.53 -54.14 10.44
N SER A 60 13.58 -55.07 10.27
CA SER A 60 12.73 -55.57 11.36
C SER A 60 13.51 -56.42 12.37
N ALA A 61 14.53 -57.17 11.92
CA ALA A 61 15.41 -57.93 12.81
C ALA A 61 16.20 -57.05 13.79
N VAL A 62 16.55 -55.82 13.38
CA VAL A 62 17.32 -54.87 14.20
C VAL A 62 16.42 -53.96 15.04
N ASN A 63 15.30 -53.50 14.47
CA ASN A 63 14.49 -52.44 15.06
C ASN A 63 13.13 -52.92 15.60
N GLY A 64 12.78 -54.20 15.44
CA GLY A 64 11.49 -54.75 15.89
C GLY A 64 10.27 -54.20 15.14
N ALA A 65 10.47 -53.54 13.99
CA ALA A 65 9.41 -52.89 13.23
C ALA A 65 8.43 -53.90 12.60
N THR A 66 7.13 -53.60 12.66
CA THR A 66 6.08 -54.38 11.99
C THR A 66 5.69 -53.74 10.66
N VAL A 67 5.19 -54.54 9.70
CA VAL A 67 4.71 -54.01 8.41
C VAL A 67 3.63 -52.93 8.60
N PRO A 68 2.59 -53.11 9.45
CA PRO A 68 1.59 -52.07 9.65
C PRO A 68 2.16 -50.79 10.28
N GLY A 69 3.09 -50.91 11.24
CA GLY A 69 3.73 -49.74 11.87
C GLY A 69 4.60 -48.97 10.88
N LEU A 70 5.33 -49.68 10.03
CA LEU A 70 6.20 -49.09 9.01
C LEU A 70 5.38 -48.34 7.96
N LEU A 71 4.29 -48.93 7.46
CA LEU A 71 3.39 -48.28 6.51
C LEU A 71 2.64 -47.09 7.13
N ALA A 72 2.24 -47.19 8.40
CA ALA A 72 1.64 -46.06 9.12
C ALA A 72 2.63 -44.88 9.23
N SER A 73 3.90 -45.15 9.54
CA SER A 73 4.93 -44.11 9.57
C SER A 73 5.15 -43.48 8.19
N ALA A 74 5.11 -44.27 7.10
CA ALA A 74 5.19 -43.76 5.74
C ALA A 74 4.08 -42.72 5.45
N GLY A 75 2.83 -43.07 5.78
CA GLY A 75 1.69 -42.16 5.61
C GLY A 75 1.79 -40.88 6.46
N GLN A 76 2.38 -40.97 7.66
CA GLN A 76 2.64 -39.78 8.49
C GLN A 76 3.66 -38.83 7.84
N PHE A 77 4.75 -39.35 7.27
CA PHE A 77 5.73 -38.51 6.56
C PHE A 77 5.18 -37.94 5.26
N GLU A 78 4.36 -38.68 4.51
CA GLU A 78 3.68 -38.16 3.33
C GLU A 78 2.73 -37.00 3.68
N ALA A 79 1.93 -37.16 4.74
CA ALA A 79 1.05 -36.11 5.24
C ALA A 79 1.84 -34.89 5.74
N ALA A 80 2.97 -35.11 6.44
CA ALA A 80 3.83 -34.03 6.92
C ALA A 80 4.45 -33.23 5.75
N LEU A 81 4.92 -33.90 4.70
CA LEU A 81 5.45 -33.26 3.49
C LEU A 81 4.39 -32.47 2.74
N ALA A 82 3.18 -33.03 2.59
CA ALA A 82 2.07 -32.33 1.95
C ALA A 82 1.69 -31.06 2.73
N ALA A 83 1.56 -31.17 4.06
CA ALA A 83 1.25 -30.03 4.92
C ALA A 83 2.35 -28.97 4.93
N ASP A 84 3.63 -29.36 4.90
CA ASP A 84 4.75 -28.41 4.80
C ASP A 84 4.73 -27.68 3.45
N ARG A 85 4.55 -28.41 2.33
CA ARG A 85 4.41 -27.83 1.00
C ARG A 85 3.28 -26.79 0.96
N ASP A 86 2.12 -27.12 1.51
CA ASP A 86 0.97 -26.20 1.52
C ASP A 86 1.26 -24.93 2.33
N LYS A 87 1.92 -25.06 3.49
CA LYS A 87 2.35 -23.91 4.30
C LYS A 87 3.36 -23.03 3.56
N VAL A 88 4.35 -23.63 2.92
CA VAL A 88 5.37 -22.91 2.15
C VAL A 88 4.73 -22.18 0.97
N LEU A 89 3.84 -22.84 0.22
CA LEU A 89 3.13 -22.22 -0.89
C LEU A 89 2.20 -21.08 -0.42
N ALA A 90 1.50 -21.25 0.69
CA ALA A 90 0.65 -20.20 1.26
C ALA A 90 1.46 -18.93 1.60
N ARG A 91 2.61 -19.09 2.28
CA ARG A 91 3.51 -17.98 2.59
C ARG A 91 4.08 -17.30 1.34
N HIS A 92 4.39 -18.06 0.29
CA HIS A 92 4.87 -17.46 -0.96
C HIS A 92 3.77 -16.69 -1.68
N ARG A 93 2.56 -17.25 -1.77
CA ARG A 93 1.40 -16.55 -2.35
C ARG A 93 1.06 -15.27 -1.58
N GLU A 94 1.16 -15.29 -0.26
CA GLU A 94 1.01 -14.09 0.57
C GLU A 94 2.06 -13.02 0.22
N LYS A 95 3.34 -13.42 0.13
CA LYS A 95 4.43 -12.51 -0.28
C LYS A 95 4.27 -11.97 -1.69
N LEU A 96 3.72 -12.76 -2.60
CA LEU A 96 3.42 -12.37 -3.97
C LEU A 96 2.15 -11.51 -4.08
N GLY A 97 1.37 -11.37 -3.00
CA GLY A 97 0.10 -10.65 -3.01
C GLY A 97 -1.03 -11.40 -3.73
N GLU A 98 -0.85 -12.68 -4.04
CA GLU A 98 -1.81 -13.54 -4.75
C GLU A 98 -2.82 -14.22 -3.82
N ALA A 99 -2.56 -14.21 -2.51
CA ALA A 99 -3.49 -14.78 -1.53
C ALA A 99 -4.65 -13.81 -1.23
N VAL A 100 -5.82 -14.06 -1.85
CA VAL A 100 -7.12 -13.53 -1.41
C VAL A 100 -7.74 -14.54 -0.43
N GLY A 101 -7.17 -14.61 0.78
CA GLY A 101 -7.79 -15.31 1.91
C GLY A 101 -8.50 -14.32 2.83
N THR A 102 -9.32 -14.80 3.77
CA THR A 102 -10.00 -14.04 4.85
C THR A 102 -9.06 -13.33 5.84
N GLY A 103 -7.80 -13.11 5.47
CA GLY A 103 -6.81 -12.32 6.19
C GLY A 103 -6.64 -10.95 5.55
N ALA A 104 -6.00 -10.03 6.28
CA ALA A 104 -5.76 -8.67 5.84
C ALA A 104 -5.08 -8.65 4.44
N PRO A 105 -5.48 -7.72 3.55
CA PRO A 105 -4.93 -7.62 2.20
C PRO A 105 -3.39 -7.57 2.24
N GLY A 106 -2.73 -8.27 1.32
CA GLY A 106 -1.26 -8.26 1.23
C GLY A 106 -0.72 -6.84 1.03
N ALA A 107 0.56 -6.62 1.39
CA ALA A 107 1.17 -5.28 1.40
C ALA A 107 1.04 -4.51 0.06
N LEU A 108 1.11 -5.22 -1.08
CA LEU A 108 0.91 -4.63 -2.41
C LEU A 108 -0.51 -4.10 -2.62
N VAL A 109 -1.53 -4.84 -2.16
CA VAL A 109 -2.93 -4.43 -2.27
C VAL A 109 -3.20 -3.22 -1.38
N GLN A 110 -2.69 -3.23 -0.15
CA GLN A 110 -2.78 -2.07 0.74
C GLN A 110 -2.13 -0.83 0.14
N LEU A 111 -0.96 -0.99 -0.50
CA LEU A 111 -0.26 0.12 -1.13
C LEU A 111 -1.03 0.66 -2.35
N ALA A 112 -1.61 -0.21 -3.15
CA ALA A 112 -2.46 0.18 -4.29
C ALA A 112 -3.74 0.92 -3.84
N GLU A 113 -4.37 0.49 -2.74
CA GLU A 113 -5.51 1.20 -2.17
C GLU A 113 -5.12 2.58 -1.62
N GLN A 114 -3.98 2.67 -0.94
CA GLN A 114 -3.45 3.95 -0.47
C GLN A 114 -3.13 4.91 -1.62
N GLU A 115 -2.52 4.42 -2.69
CA GLU A 115 -2.25 5.19 -3.90
C GLU A 115 -3.54 5.70 -4.54
N ARG A 116 -4.56 4.84 -4.66
CA ARG A 116 -5.87 5.24 -5.19
C ARG A 116 -6.54 6.31 -4.33
N LYS A 117 -6.44 6.20 -3.01
CA LYS A 117 -6.96 7.21 -2.08
C LYS A 117 -6.23 8.55 -2.24
N LEU A 118 -4.89 8.52 -2.30
CA LEU A 118 -4.09 9.72 -2.54
C LEU A 118 -4.44 10.40 -3.87
N ALA A 119 -4.65 9.62 -4.93
CA ALA A 119 -5.08 10.16 -6.22
C ALA A 119 -6.46 10.84 -6.15
N ALA A 120 -7.40 10.25 -5.40
CA ALA A 120 -8.72 10.85 -5.18
C ALA A 120 -8.62 12.16 -4.36
N ASP A 121 -7.84 12.16 -3.29
CA ASP A 121 -7.62 13.33 -2.44
C ASP A 121 -6.98 14.48 -3.25
N LEU A 122 -6.01 14.18 -4.12
CA LEU A 122 -5.41 15.16 -5.03
C LEU A 122 -6.42 15.76 -6.02
N ALA A 123 -7.31 14.94 -6.58
CA ALA A 123 -8.35 15.42 -7.48
C ALA A 123 -9.31 16.37 -6.76
N THR A 124 -9.75 16.01 -5.54
CA THR A 124 -10.60 16.87 -4.71
C THR A 124 -9.89 18.18 -4.36
N LEU A 125 -8.64 18.14 -3.92
CA LEU A 125 -7.88 19.34 -3.58
C LEU A 125 -7.70 20.27 -4.79
N SER A 126 -7.48 19.69 -5.98
CA SER A 126 -7.36 20.44 -7.23
C SER A 126 -8.66 21.17 -7.61
N GLN A 127 -9.81 20.50 -7.44
CA GLN A 127 -11.13 21.13 -7.65
C GLN A 127 -11.38 22.27 -6.66
N GLN A 128 -11.04 22.08 -5.38
CA GLN A 128 -11.18 23.13 -4.37
C GLN A 128 -10.29 24.34 -4.68
N LEU A 129 -9.05 24.10 -5.11
CA LEU A 129 -8.13 25.17 -5.53
C LEU A 129 -8.74 25.98 -6.68
N GLN A 130 -9.25 25.32 -7.71
CA GLN A 130 -9.87 25.98 -8.85
C GLN A 130 -11.09 26.81 -8.44
N ALA A 131 -11.96 26.27 -7.58
CA ALA A 131 -13.10 27.01 -7.05
C ALA A 131 -12.67 28.25 -6.26
N LYS A 132 -11.60 28.16 -5.47
CA LYS A 132 -11.06 29.30 -4.72
C LYS A 132 -10.40 30.35 -5.61
N GLN A 133 -9.74 29.95 -6.69
CA GLN A 133 -9.20 30.87 -7.68
C GLN A 133 -10.31 31.65 -8.38
N GLN A 134 -11.40 30.98 -8.75
CA GLN A 134 -12.58 31.63 -9.33
C GLN A 134 -13.19 32.64 -8.35
N GLN A 135 -13.39 32.23 -7.10
CA GLN A 135 -13.91 33.11 -6.04
C GLN A 135 -13.01 34.34 -5.82
N LEU A 136 -11.69 34.16 -5.86
CA LEU A 136 -10.72 35.25 -5.72
C LEU A 136 -10.85 36.25 -6.87
N ALA A 137 -10.94 35.77 -8.11
CA ALA A 137 -11.11 36.63 -9.29
C ALA A 137 -12.40 37.45 -9.21
N GLU A 138 -13.53 36.81 -8.86
CA GLU A 138 -14.81 37.48 -8.67
C GLU A 138 -14.76 38.55 -7.58
N THR A 139 -14.13 38.23 -6.45
CA THR A 139 -13.97 39.19 -5.34
C THR A 139 -13.10 40.38 -5.74
N GLN A 140 -12.03 40.14 -6.52
CA GLN A 140 -11.18 41.21 -7.04
C GLN A 140 -11.95 42.14 -8.01
N GLN A 141 -12.80 41.57 -8.86
CA GLN A 141 -13.66 42.35 -9.74
C GLN A 141 -14.65 43.21 -8.94
N GLN A 142 -15.36 42.63 -7.97
CA GLN A 142 -16.29 43.35 -7.11
C GLN A 142 -15.58 44.49 -6.35
N LEU A 143 -14.37 44.24 -5.85
CA LEU A 143 -13.58 45.28 -5.18
C LEU A 143 -13.20 46.43 -6.13
N ALA A 144 -12.87 46.14 -7.38
CA ALA A 144 -12.59 47.17 -8.38
C ALA A 144 -13.84 48.01 -8.69
N GLU A 145 -14.99 47.37 -8.84
CA GLU A 145 -16.28 48.04 -9.08
C GLU A 145 -16.68 48.94 -7.89
N GLU A 146 -16.57 48.45 -6.65
CA GLU A 146 -16.87 49.23 -5.46
C GLU A 146 -15.92 50.42 -5.28
N ARG A 147 -14.63 50.24 -5.59
CA ARG A 147 -13.66 51.35 -5.61
C ARG A 147 -14.05 52.41 -6.63
N GLN A 148 -14.45 52.00 -7.83
CA GLN A 148 -14.88 52.95 -8.87
C GLN A 148 -16.14 53.70 -8.46
N LYS A 149 -17.16 53.01 -7.93
CA LYS A 149 -18.38 53.65 -7.41
C LYS A 149 -18.07 54.65 -6.32
N THR A 150 -17.19 54.30 -5.38
CA THR A 150 -16.78 55.17 -4.28
C THR A 150 -16.06 56.42 -4.79
N GLN A 151 -15.16 56.28 -5.77
CA GLN A 151 -14.47 57.43 -6.39
C GLN A 151 -15.45 58.38 -7.08
N VAL A 152 -16.43 57.84 -7.81
CA VAL A 152 -17.47 58.65 -8.47
C VAL A 152 -18.34 59.37 -7.43
N ALA A 153 -18.75 58.68 -6.36
CA ALA A 153 -19.53 59.27 -5.28
C ALA A 153 -18.77 60.40 -4.57
N LEU A 154 -17.46 60.22 -4.32
CA LEU A 154 -16.62 61.23 -3.71
C LEU A 154 -16.50 62.47 -4.61
N ALA A 155 -16.20 62.30 -5.89
CA ALA A 155 -16.11 63.40 -6.84
C ALA A 155 -17.45 64.16 -6.96
N SER A 156 -18.57 63.43 -6.95
CA SER A 156 -19.91 64.03 -6.97
C SER A 156 -20.20 64.84 -5.70
N TYR A 157 -19.79 64.35 -4.54
CA TYR A 157 -19.93 65.06 -3.27
C TYR A 157 -19.09 66.35 -3.25
N GLU A 158 -17.82 66.27 -3.66
CA GLU A 158 -16.93 67.43 -3.72
C GLU A 158 -17.46 68.52 -4.66
N LEU A 159 -18.01 68.13 -5.81
CA LEU A 159 -18.66 69.06 -6.74
C LEU A 159 -19.89 69.73 -6.11
N ALA A 160 -20.78 68.95 -5.48
CA ALA A 160 -21.97 69.46 -4.81
C ALA A 160 -21.61 70.42 -3.66
N GLN A 161 -20.61 70.06 -2.85
CA GLN A 161 -20.07 70.90 -1.77
C GLN A 161 -19.54 72.24 -2.31
N SER A 162 -18.74 72.21 -3.38
CA SER A 162 -18.16 73.43 -3.98
C SER A 162 -19.23 74.36 -4.55
N THR A 163 -20.26 73.78 -5.19
CA THR A 163 -21.41 74.51 -5.74
C THR A 163 -22.19 75.20 -4.61
N ALA A 164 -22.55 74.44 -3.57
CA ALA A 164 -23.29 74.97 -2.42
C ALA A 164 -22.50 76.08 -1.70
N LEU A 165 -21.18 75.94 -1.58
CA LEU A 165 -20.33 76.99 -0.99
C LEU A 165 -20.33 78.26 -1.85
N ALA A 166 -20.22 78.14 -3.17
CA ALA A 166 -20.25 79.27 -4.08
C ALA A 166 -21.60 80.00 -4.04
N GLU A 167 -22.71 79.25 -4.01
CA GLU A 167 -24.06 79.81 -3.84
C GLU A 167 -24.20 80.56 -2.52
N LEU A 168 -23.77 79.95 -1.40
CA LEU A 168 -23.81 80.58 -0.09
C LEU A 168 -23.00 81.89 -0.06
N GLN A 169 -21.80 81.90 -0.63
CA GLN A 169 -20.96 83.11 -0.70
C GLN A 169 -21.59 84.20 -1.57
N SER A 170 -22.22 83.82 -2.69
CA SER A 170 -22.95 84.74 -3.56
C SER A 170 -24.12 85.40 -2.82
N HIS A 171 -24.94 84.59 -2.15
CA HIS A 171 -26.07 85.07 -1.34
C HIS A 171 -25.62 85.93 -0.17
N HIS A 172 -24.54 85.57 0.52
CA HIS A 172 -23.97 86.37 1.60
C HIS A 172 -23.57 87.77 1.11
N LYS A 173 -22.82 87.86 0.00
CA LYS A 173 -22.43 89.16 -0.59
C LYS A 173 -23.63 90.00 -1.02
N ALA A 174 -24.63 89.37 -1.63
CA ALA A 174 -25.86 90.05 -2.03
C ALA A 174 -26.62 90.60 -0.81
N ALA A 175 -26.74 89.81 0.26
CA ALA A 175 -27.38 90.21 1.50
C ALA A 175 -26.62 91.36 2.20
N GLU A 176 -25.30 91.26 2.31
CA GLU A 176 -24.44 92.31 2.88
C GLU A 176 -24.59 93.63 2.12
N SER A 177 -24.52 93.59 0.79
CA SER A 177 -24.67 94.78 -0.06
C SER A 177 -26.04 95.43 0.10
N PHE A 178 -27.11 94.62 0.19
CA PHE A 178 -28.47 95.11 0.41
C PHE A 178 -28.61 95.78 1.78
N LEU A 179 -28.14 95.14 2.85
CA LEU A 179 -28.25 95.67 4.21
C LEU A 179 -27.45 96.96 4.42
N LEU A 180 -26.24 97.05 3.86
CA LEU A 180 -25.40 98.25 3.94
C LEU A 180 -25.96 99.43 3.14
N ASN A 181 -26.60 99.19 2.00
CA ASN A 181 -27.27 100.25 1.23
C ASN A 181 -28.63 100.67 1.84
N SER A 182 -29.29 99.79 2.59
CA SER A 182 -30.58 100.06 3.24
C SER A 182 -30.47 100.84 4.55
N SER A 183 -29.24 101.04 5.05
CA SER A 183 -28.94 101.74 6.32
C SER A 183 -28.37 103.17 6.11
N LYS A 184 -28.46 103.69 4.88
CA LYS A 184 -28.26 105.09 4.52
C LYS A 184 -29.58 105.75 4.17
#